data_AF-A0AAJ2VZD8-F1
#
_entry.id   AF-A0AAJ2VZD8-F1
#
_cell.length_a   1.000
_cell.length_b   1.000
_cell.length_c   1.000
_cell.angle_alpha   90.00
_cell.angle_beta   90.00
_cell.angle_gamma   90.00
#
_symmetry.space_group_name_H-M   'P 1'
#
loop_
_entity.id
_entity.type
_entity.pdbx_description
1 polymer ?
#
loop_
_entity_poly.entity_id
_entity_poly.type
_entity_poly.pdbx_seq_one_letter_code
_entity_poly.pdbx_strand_id
1 'polypeptide(L)'
;MSMETQDIIKRSATNTITPAPRARDYKAEVAKLIDVTSCVGCKACQVACSEWNDIRDEVGHCVGVYDNPADLSAKSWTVMRFSETEQNGKLEWLIRKDGCMHCEDPGCLKACPSAGAIIQYANGIVDFQQDNCIGCGYCIAGCPFNVPRLNKEDNRVYKCTLCVDRVSVGQEPACVKTCPTGAIHFGSKKEMLEVAQARVSKLQARGYAQAGVYNPQGVGGTHVMYVLHHADQPELYHKLPQEPKVDAAVNLWKGILKPLSAAGFIATFAGLMYHYIGIGPNNEVDDDEESHDE
;
A
#
# COMPACT_ATOMS: atom_id res chain seq x y z
N MET A 1 -9.39 17.84 -4.48
CA MET A 1 -8.34 18.82 -4.84
C MET A 1 -7.01 18.24 -4.40
N SER A 2 -6.27 17.59 -5.32
CA SER A 2 -5.16 16.67 -4.98
C SER A 2 -3.87 16.90 -5.78
N MET A 3 -3.69 18.09 -6.36
CA MET A 3 -2.59 18.40 -7.30
C MET A 3 -1.90 19.73 -7.00
N GLU A 4 -2.29 20.41 -5.92
CA GLU A 4 -1.85 21.74 -5.52
C GLU A 4 -0.36 21.75 -5.18
N THR A 5 0.17 20.63 -4.69
CA THR A 5 1.58 20.44 -4.35
C THR A 5 2.48 20.24 -5.58
N GLN A 6 1.91 19.89 -6.74
CA GLN A 6 2.61 19.70 -8.02
C GLN A 6 3.79 18.71 -7.97
N ASP A 7 3.71 17.68 -7.12
CA ASP A 7 4.76 16.69 -6.86
C ASP A 7 4.22 15.24 -6.85
N ILE A 8 3.16 14.98 -7.64
CA ILE A 8 2.48 13.67 -7.66
C ILE A 8 3.12 12.76 -8.71
N ILE A 9 3.91 11.78 -8.27
CA ILE A 9 4.67 10.88 -9.16
C ILE A 9 3.86 9.69 -9.68
N LYS A 10 2.85 9.24 -8.94
CA LYS A 10 1.90 8.19 -9.37
C LYS A 10 0.48 8.55 -8.96
N ARG A 11 -0.51 8.21 -9.79
CA ARG A 11 -1.93 8.47 -9.59
C ARG A 11 -2.77 7.28 -10.06
N SER A 12 -3.68 6.79 -9.22
CA SER A 12 -4.53 5.64 -9.56
C SER A 12 -5.41 5.90 -10.78
N ALA A 13 -5.72 4.84 -11.53
CA ALA A 13 -6.57 4.83 -12.72
C ALA A 13 -6.34 6.02 -13.67
N THR A 14 -5.07 6.34 -13.92
CA THR A 14 -4.64 7.43 -14.80
C THR A 14 -3.85 6.81 -15.94
N ASN A 15 -4.12 7.22 -17.18
CA ASN A 15 -3.40 6.73 -18.35
C ASN A 15 -1.94 7.22 -18.29
N THR A 16 -1.00 6.39 -18.72
CA THR A 16 0.44 6.70 -18.68
C THR A 16 0.82 7.87 -19.60
N ILE A 17 0.05 8.16 -20.64
CA ILE A 17 0.28 9.32 -21.53
C ILE A 17 -0.20 10.65 -20.93
N THR A 18 -1.03 10.61 -19.87
CA THR A 18 -1.54 11.80 -19.16
C THR A 18 -1.11 11.78 -17.68
N PRO A 19 0.20 11.89 -17.40
CA PRO A 19 0.71 11.83 -16.04
C PRO A 19 0.19 12.99 -15.17
N ALA A 20 0.16 12.79 -13.86
CA ALA A 20 -0.20 13.83 -12.91
C ALA A 20 0.87 14.94 -12.84
N PRO A 21 0.50 16.16 -12.41
CA PRO A 21 1.46 17.26 -12.21
C PRO A 21 2.56 16.89 -11.21
N ARG A 22 3.82 16.99 -11.65
CA ARG A 22 5.02 16.60 -10.89
C ARG A 22 6.23 17.51 -11.13
N ALA A 23 6.00 18.78 -11.45
CA ALA A 23 7.08 19.74 -11.70
C ALA A 23 7.97 20.02 -10.47
N ARG A 24 7.49 19.70 -9.26
CA ARG A 24 8.19 19.92 -7.97
C ARG A 24 8.67 18.61 -7.36
N ASP A 25 9.26 17.73 -8.17
CA ASP A 25 9.70 16.38 -7.78
C ASP A 25 11.11 16.31 -7.19
N TYR A 26 11.89 17.39 -7.24
CA TYR A 26 13.22 17.48 -6.60
C TYR A 26 13.10 17.57 -5.06
N LYS A 27 12.76 16.45 -4.44
CA LYS A 27 12.61 16.28 -2.99
C LYS A 27 13.32 15.01 -2.55
N ALA A 28 13.90 15.03 -1.36
CA ALA A 28 14.45 13.82 -0.78
C ALA A 28 13.32 12.85 -0.41
N GLU A 29 13.49 11.58 -0.74
CA GLU A 29 12.65 10.51 -0.22
C GLU A 29 12.79 10.42 1.30
N VAL A 30 11.67 10.32 2.01
CA VAL A 30 11.65 10.14 3.47
C VAL A 30 11.35 8.69 3.82
N ALA A 31 11.81 8.23 4.98
CA ALA A 31 11.42 6.91 5.47
C ALA A 31 11.28 6.88 6.98
N LYS A 32 10.45 5.96 7.44
CA LYS A 32 10.35 5.53 8.84
C LYS A 32 11.07 4.20 9.01
N LEU A 33 12.05 4.13 9.90
CA LEU A 33 12.72 2.89 10.25
C LEU A 33 12.19 2.40 11.60
N ILE A 34 11.76 1.15 11.66
CA ILE A 34 11.26 0.52 12.89
C ILE A 34 12.25 -0.59 13.29
N ASP A 35 13.08 -0.30 14.29
CA ASP A 35 13.96 -1.29 14.90
C ASP A 35 13.19 -2.12 15.93
N VAL A 36 12.73 -3.31 15.53
CA VAL A 36 11.96 -4.20 16.42
C VAL A 36 12.81 -4.69 17.59
N THR A 37 14.14 -4.63 17.47
CA THR A 37 15.09 -5.07 18.50
C THR A 37 15.20 -4.09 19.68
N SER A 38 14.64 -2.89 19.52
CA SER A 38 14.54 -1.87 20.56
C SER A 38 13.08 -1.62 20.98
N CYS A 39 12.13 -2.36 20.40
CA CYS A 39 10.71 -2.19 20.68
C CYS A 39 10.32 -2.90 21.98
N VAL A 40 9.57 -2.20 22.83
CA VAL A 40 9.10 -2.71 24.15
C VAL A 40 7.59 -2.96 24.18
N GLY A 41 6.90 -2.92 23.04
CA GLY A 41 5.47 -3.25 22.97
C GLY A 41 4.53 -2.31 23.72
N CYS A 42 4.96 -1.10 24.11
CA CYS A 42 4.19 -0.17 24.94
C CYS A 42 2.89 0.38 24.31
N LYS A 43 2.69 0.20 23.00
CA LYS A 43 1.56 0.76 22.22
C LYS A 43 1.43 2.29 22.20
N ALA A 44 2.41 3.05 22.69
CA ALA A 44 2.41 4.52 22.61
C ALA A 44 2.23 5.03 21.17
N CYS A 45 2.77 4.30 20.19
CA CYS A 45 2.61 4.59 18.77
C CYS A 45 1.17 4.44 18.25
N GLN A 46 0.34 3.58 18.85
CA GLN A 46 -1.08 3.48 18.54
C GLN A 46 -1.82 4.71 19.08
N VAL A 47 -1.61 5.02 20.36
CA VAL A 47 -2.26 6.16 21.04
C VAL A 47 -1.94 7.47 20.34
N ALA A 48 -0.66 7.76 20.07
CA ALA A 48 -0.28 9.00 19.39
C ALA A 48 -0.77 9.07 17.94
N CYS A 49 -0.91 7.92 17.26
CA CYS A 49 -1.49 7.90 15.92
C CYS A 49 -2.98 8.26 15.97
N SER A 50 -3.73 7.64 16.87
CA SER A 50 -5.16 7.92 17.04
C SER A 50 -5.41 9.34 17.53
N GLU A 51 -4.61 9.82 18.48
CA GLU A 51 -4.70 11.18 19.01
C GLU A 51 -4.46 12.22 17.92
N TRP A 52 -3.34 12.14 17.20
CA TRP A 52 -2.99 13.12 16.16
C TRP A 52 -3.97 13.13 14.98
N ASN A 53 -4.47 11.97 14.57
CA ASN A 53 -5.35 11.85 13.41
C ASN A 53 -6.84 11.94 13.76
N ASP A 54 -7.18 12.34 15.00
CA ASP A 54 -8.57 12.53 15.45
C ASP A 54 -9.49 11.30 15.25
N ILE A 55 -8.93 10.10 15.42
CA ILE A 55 -9.68 8.83 15.28
C ILE A 55 -9.71 8.06 16.59
N ARG A 56 -10.84 7.41 16.88
CA ARG A 56 -11.00 6.49 18.01
C ARG A 56 -11.70 5.24 17.51
N ASP A 57 -11.11 4.09 17.80
CA ASP A 57 -11.73 2.80 17.54
C ASP A 57 -12.64 2.40 18.71
N GLU A 58 -13.41 1.34 18.54
CA GLU A 58 -14.23 0.78 19.60
C GLU A 58 -13.37 0.22 20.75
N VAL A 59 -13.96 0.18 21.95
CA VAL A 59 -13.36 -0.53 23.07
C VAL A 59 -13.54 -2.02 22.83
N GLY A 60 -12.46 -2.69 22.39
CA GLY A 60 -12.47 -4.12 22.09
C GLY A 60 -12.45 -5.02 23.34
N HIS A 61 -12.25 -6.32 23.10
CA HIS A 61 -12.17 -7.35 24.14
C HIS A 61 -10.79 -8.00 24.20
N CYS A 62 -10.42 -8.53 25.36
CA CYS A 62 -9.25 -9.40 25.50
C CYS A 62 -9.63 -10.84 25.12
N VAL A 63 -8.84 -11.45 24.22
CA VAL A 63 -9.03 -12.83 23.75
C VAL A 63 -7.87 -13.75 24.16
N GLY A 64 -7.13 -13.38 25.21
CA GLY A 64 -5.99 -14.15 25.73
C GLY A 64 -4.62 -13.74 25.18
N VAL A 65 -4.53 -12.67 24.40
CA VAL A 65 -3.28 -12.09 23.90
C VAL A 65 -3.20 -10.58 24.18
N TYR A 66 -2.00 -10.03 24.11
CA TYR A 66 -1.76 -8.60 24.33
C TYR A 66 -2.22 -7.73 23.15
N ASP A 67 -2.36 -8.28 21.95
CA ASP A 67 -2.79 -7.60 20.73
C ASP A 67 -4.17 -6.95 20.94
N ASN A 68 -4.22 -5.61 20.89
CA ASN A 68 -5.46 -4.86 20.97
C ASN A 68 -5.24 -3.42 20.46
N PRO A 69 -6.02 -2.94 19.46
CA PRO A 69 -6.98 -3.70 18.65
C PRO A 69 -6.35 -4.90 17.95
N ALA A 70 -7.15 -5.95 17.69
CA ALA A 70 -6.65 -7.22 17.15
C ALA A 70 -6.16 -7.10 15.69
N ASP A 71 -6.69 -6.14 14.93
CA ASP A 71 -6.26 -5.84 13.58
C ASP A 71 -6.30 -4.33 13.31
N LEU A 72 -5.70 -3.92 12.19
CA LEU A 72 -5.93 -2.61 11.60
C LEU A 72 -7.41 -2.40 11.32
N SER A 73 -7.87 -1.17 11.45
CA SER A 73 -9.23 -0.77 11.09
C SER A 73 -9.22 0.63 10.45
N ALA A 74 -10.39 1.11 10.02
CA ALA A 74 -10.51 2.48 9.56
C ALA A 74 -10.25 3.53 10.67
N LYS A 75 -10.29 3.13 11.95
CA LYS A 75 -10.01 3.97 13.12
C LYS A 75 -8.73 3.59 13.88
N SER A 76 -8.05 2.52 13.45
CA SER A 76 -6.78 2.02 13.98
C SER A 76 -5.76 1.82 12.85
N TRP A 77 -5.04 2.90 12.51
CA TRP A 77 -4.15 2.94 11.34
C TRP A 77 -2.78 2.29 11.57
N THR A 78 -2.48 1.93 12.81
CA THR A 78 -1.32 1.13 13.19
C THR A 78 -1.65 0.34 14.45
N VAL A 79 -1.14 -0.88 14.55
CA VAL A 79 -1.31 -1.76 15.72
C VAL A 79 0.02 -2.45 16.06
N MET A 80 0.24 -2.76 17.33
CA MET A 80 1.35 -3.62 17.76
C MET A 80 0.91 -5.07 17.66
N ARG A 81 1.73 -5.88 17.02
CA ARG A 81 1.56 -7.32 16.88
C ARG A 81 2.60 -8.06 17.70
N PHE A 82 2.16 -9.04 18.49
CA PHE A 82 3.01 -9.80 19.40
C PHE A 82 3.15 -11.25 18.90
N SER A 83 4.31 -11.86 19.12
CA SER A 83 4.57 -13.26 18.76
C SER A 83 5.54 -13.87 19.77
N GLU A 84 5.09 -14.91 20.46
CA GLU A 84 5.94 -15.75 21.30
C GLU A 84 6.44 -16.92 20.46
N THR A 85 7.74 -17.21 20.52
CA THR A 85 8.35 -18.32 19.77
C THR A 85 9.54 -18.90 20.51
N GLU A 86 9.77 -20.19 20.35
CA GLU A 86 10.96 -20.90 20.85
C GLU A 86 11.84 -21.44 19.70
N GLN A 87 11.52 -21.09 18.43
CA GLN A 87 12.20 -21.64 17.26
C GLN A 87 13.70 -21.37 17.22
N ASN A 88 14.17 -20.34 17.92
CA ASN A 88 15.59 -19.97 18.01
C ASN A 88 16.29 -20.49 19.28
N GLY A 89 15.79 -21.60 19.84
CA GLY A 89 16.42 -22.32 20.95
C GLY A 89 16.19 -21.74 22.35
N LYS A 90 15.41 -20.66 22.46
CA LYS A 90 14.95 -20.04 23.71
C LYS A 90 13.65 -19.28 23.44
N LEU A 91 12.89 -19.02 24.50
CA LEU A 91 11.73 -18.14 24.42
C LEU A 91 12.14 -16.73 23.97
N GLU A 92 11.51 -16.27 22.89
CA GLU A 92 11.60 -14.92 22.39
C GLU A 92 10.20 -14.31 22.28
N TRP A 93 10.09 -13.04 22.68
CA TRP A 93 8.89 -12.25 22.46
C TRP A 93 9.17 -11.21 21.37
N LEU A 94 8.74 -11.54 20.16
CA LEU A 94 8.96 -10.73 18.96
C LEU A 94 7.78 -9.78 18.78
N ILE A 95 8.06 -8.48 18.87
CA ILE A 95 7.03 -7.43 18.88
C ILE A 95 7.24 -6.52 17.68
N ARG A 96 6.22 -6.38 16.83
CA ARG A 96 6.30 -5.57 15.60
C ARG A 96 5.15 -4.57 15.53
N LYS A 97 5.49 -3.32 15.24
CA LYS A 97 4.50 -2.31 14.85
C LYS A 97 4.06 -2.57 13.41
N ASP A 98 2.76 -2.70 13.17
CA ASP A 98 2.18 -2.97 11.86
C ASP A 98 1.38 -1.78 11.31
N GLY A 99 1.29 -1.67 9.98
CA GLY A 99 0.62 -0.59 9.28
C GLY A 99 1.12 -0.43 7.84
N CYS A 100 0.76 0.68 7.18
CA CYS A 100 1.17 0.92 5.79
C CYS A 100 2.69 0.95 5.63
N MET A 101 3.18 0.21 4.63
CA MET A 101 4.60 0.16 4.27
C MET A 101 5.05 1.31 3.35
N HIS A 102 4.10 2.08 2.81
CA HIS A 102 4.35 3.15 1.82
C HIS A 102 5.33 2.66 0.73
N CYS A 103 4.90 1.63 0.00
CA CYS A 103 5.73 0.95 -0.99
C CYS A 103 6.09 1.88 -2.15
N GLU A 104 7.26 1.66 -2.74
CA GLU A 104 7.67 2.35 -3.95
C GLU A 104 6.79 1.97 -5.14
N ASP A 105 6.48 0.69 -5.35
CA ASP A 105 5.42 0.22 -6.27
C ASP A 105 4.15 -0.22 -5.49
N PRO A 106 3.26 0.72 -5.14
CA PRO A 106 2.10 0.43 -4.31
C PRO A 106 1.03 -0.37 -5.07
N GLY A 107 0.89 -1.65 -4.73
CA GLY A 107 -0.17 -2.52 -5.28
C GLY A 107 -1.59 -2.00 -5.04
N CYS A 108 -1.84 -1.26 -3.95
CA CYS A 108 -3.11 -0.59 -3.71
C CYS A 108 -3.45 0.46 -4.79
N LEU A 109 -2.47 1.26 -5.21
CA LEU A 109 -2.62 2.25 -6.28
C LEU A 109 -2.85 1.55 -7.63
N LYS A 110 -2.05 0.51 -7.92
CA LYS A 110 -2.15 -0.29 -9.16
C LYS A 110 -3.54 -0.95 -9.31
N ALA A 111 -4.09 -1.46 -8.22
CA ALA A 111 -5.40 -2.12 -8.22
C ALA A 111 -6.60 -1.15 -8.25
N CYS A 112 -6.42 0.09 -7.79
CA CYS A 112 -7.52 1.04 -7.63
C CYS A 112 -8.12 1.47 -8.99
N PRO A 113 -9.45 1.33 -9.18
CA PRO A 113 -10.11 1.67 -10.44
C PRO A 113 -10.57 3.13 -10.51
N SER A 114 -10.55 3.87 -9.39
CA SER A 114 -11.01 5.26 -9.33
C SER A 114 -9.85 6.24 -9.55
N ALA A 115 -10.05 7.18 -10.46
CA ALA A 115 -9.02 8.11 -10.90
C ALA A 115 -8.62 9.06 -9.75
N GLY A 116 -7.35 8.96 -9.32
CA GLY A 116 -6.81 9.83 -8.28
C GLY A 116 -7.32 9.59 -6.86
N ALA A 117 -7.97 8.46 -6.57
CA ALA A 117 -8.28 8.05 -5.20
C ALA A 117 -7.04 7.64 -4.40
N ILE A 118 -5.97 7.23 -5.07
CA ILE A 118 -4.68 6.92 -4.43
C ILE A 118 -3.57 7.61 -5.22
N ILE A 119 -2.69 8.29 -4.50
CA ILE A 119 -1.55 9.03 -5.05
C ILE A 119 -0.26 8.64 -4.35
N GLN A 120 0.87 8.86 -5.03
CA GLN A 120 2.21 8.81 -4.45
C GLN A 120 2.88 10.16 -4.68
N TYR A 121 3.36 10.77 -3.59
CA TYR A 121 4.15 12.00 -3.60
C TYR A 121 5.62 11.71 -3.94
N ALA A 122 6.34 12.72 -4.43
CA ALA A 122 7.76 12.61 -4.78
C ALA A 122 8.68 12.18 -3.62
N ASN A 123 8.29 12.46 -2.37
CA ASN A 123 9.03 12.01 -1.18
C ASN A 123 8.74 10.55 -0.76
N GLY A 124 7.88 9.84 -1.51
CA GLY A 124 7.54 8.44 -1.30
C GLY A 124 6.26 8.16 -0.49
N ILE A 125 5.60 9.19 0.02
CA ILE A 125 4.34 8.99 0.74
C ILE A 125 3.24 8.52 -0.23
N VAL A 126 2.70 7.33 0.01
CA VAL A 126 1.45 6.86 -0.61
C VAL A 126 0.25 7.26 0.25
N ASP A 127 -0.72 7.99 -0.32
CA ASP A 127 -1.87 8.52 0.42
C ASP A 127 -3.21 8.41 -0.34
N PHE A 128 -4.31 8.47 0.40
CA PHE A 128 -5.67 8.27 -0.11
C PHE A 128 -6.45 9.59 -0.17
N GLN A 129 -6.91 9.94 -1.38
CA GLN A 129 -7.71 11.14 -1.63
C GLN A 129 -9.19 10.77 -1.54
N GLN A 130 -9.77 11.04 -0.37
CA GLN A 130 -11.07 10.49 0.03
C GLN A 130 -12.23 10.92 -0.89
N ASP A 131 -12.16 12.12 -1.49
CA ASP A 131 -13.15 12.62 -2.45
C ASP A 131 -13.38 11.68 -3.64
N ASN A 132 -12.33 10.96 -4.06
CA ASN A 132 -12.37 10.08 -5.24
C ASN A 132 -12.62 8.61 -4.85
N CYS A 133 -12.67 8.27 -3.56
CA CYS A 133 -12.82 6.89 -3.13
C CYS A 133 -14.27 6.41 -3.30
N ILE A 134 -14.45 5.27 -3.97
CA ILE A 134 -15.76 4.67 -4.28
C ILE A 134 -16.07 3.40 -3.46
N GLY A 135 -15.25 3.07 -2.46
CA GLY A 135 -15.53 1.93 -1.56
C GLY A 135 -15.38 0.53 -2.16
N CYS A 136 -14.85 0.36 -3.37
CA CYS A 136 -14.81 -0.95 -4.06
C CYS A 136 -13.92 -2.03 -3.42
N GLY A 137 -13.03 -1.68 -2.48
CA GLY A 137 -12.15 -2.65 -1.80
C GLY A 137 -11.00 -3.23 -2.63
N TYR A 138 -10.83 -2.89 -3.92
CA TYR A 138 -9.74 -3.44 -4.75
C TYR A 138 -8.34 -3.18 -4.20
N CYS A 139 -8.16 -2.05 -3.50
CA CYS A 139 -6.90 -1.72 -2.85
C CYS A 139 -6.53 -2.68 -1.70
N ILE A 140 -7.52 -3.34 -1.08
CA ILE A 140 -7.31 -4.33 -0.02
C ILE A 140 -6.66 -5.58 -0.63
N ALA A 141 -7.27 -6.14 -1.67
CA ALA A 141 -6.74 -7.30 -2.39
C ALA A 141 -5.42 -6.99 -3.12
N GLY A 142 -5.25 -5.77 -3.61
CA GLY A 142 -4.01 -5.35 -4.28
C GLY A 142 -2.84 -5.08 -3.34
N CYS A 143 -3.06 -4.98 -2.02
CA CYS A 143 -2.00 -4.68 -1.06
C CYS A 143 -1.31 -5.96 -0.58
N PRO A 144 0.01 -6.17 -0.86
CA PRO A 144 0.72 -7.38 -0.42
C PRO A 144 0.83 -7.54 1.10
N PHE A 145 0.55 -6.46 1.84
CA PHE A 145 0.62 -6.40 3.31
C PHE A 145 -0.76 -6.36 3.96
N ASN A 146 -1.85 -6.47 3.19
CA ASN A 146 -3.22 -6.41 3.70
C ASN A 146 -3.47 -5.21 4.65
N VAL A 147 -3.10 -4.00 4.24
CA VAL A 147 -3.17 -2.80 5.09
C VAL A 147 -4.48 -2.02 5.00
N PRO A 148 -5.03 -1.72 3.81
CA PRO A 148 -6.18 -0.82 3.72
C PRO A 148 -7.41 -1.40 4.42
N ARG A 149 -8.19 -0.54 5.11
CA ARG A 149 -9.40 -0.94 5.84
C ARG A 149 -10.55 -0.01 5.50
N LEU A 150 -11.71 -0.58 5.19
CA LEU A 150 -12.91 0.16 4.78
C LEU A 150 -13.66 0.68 6.02
N ASN A 151 -14.03 1.95 6.01
CA ASN A 151 -14.91 2.55 6.99
C ASN A 151 -16.36 2.29 6.58
N LYS A 152 -17.14 1.70 7.49
CA LYS A 152 -18.56 1.39 7.25
C LYS A 152 -19.45 2.64 7.26
N GLU A 153 -18.98 3.73 7.86
CA GLU A 153 -19.75 4.97 8.01
C GLU A 153 -19.83 5.79 6.71
N ASP A 154 -18.75 5.78 5.91
CA ASP A 154 -18.62 6.63 4.72
C ASP A 154 -18.26 5.87 3.43
N ASN A 155 -18.11 4.55 3.53
CA ASN A 155 -17.71 3.64 2.44
C ASN A 155 -16.38 4.00 1.79
N ARG A 156 -15.43 4.55 2.54
CA ARG A 156 -14.09 4.86 2.07
C ARG A 156 -13.04 4.07 2.83
N VAL A 157 -11.85 3.98 2.25
CA VAL A 157 -10.76 3.19 2.82
C VAL A 157 -9.79 4.14 3.52
N TYR A 158 -9.26 3.71 4.66
CA TYR A 158 -8.29 4.44 5.46
C TYR A 158 -7.09 3.56 5.81
N LYS A 159 -5.97 4.19 6.11
CA LYS A 159 -4.70 3.58 6.52
C LYS A 159 -3.75 4.66 7.04
N CYS A 160 -2.58 4.25 7.53
CA CYS A 160 -1.50 5.19 7.84
C CYS A 160 -1.15 6.09 6.63
N THR A 161 -1.03 7.38 6.88
CA THR A 161 -0.71 8.45 5.91
C THR A 161 0.76 8.87 5.97
N LEU A 162 1.58 8.18 6.77
CA LEU A 162 2.90 8.63 7.22
C LEU A 162 2.89 10.02 7.87
N CYS A 163 1.74 10.45 8.42
CA CYS A 163 1.51 11.82 8.90
C CYS A 163 1.89 12.86 7.83
N VAL A 164 1.36 12.68 6.61
CA VAL A 164 1.63 13.55 5.46
C VAL A 164 1.43 15.04 5.79
N ASP A 165 0.43 15.35 6.60
CA ASP A 165 0.11 16.68 7.12
C ASP A 165 1.25 17.28 7.97
N ARG A 166 1.91 16.47 8.82
CA ARG A 166 3.11 16.88 9.59
C ARG A 166 4.35 16.98 8.70
N VAL A 167 4.58 15.94 7.90
CA VAL A 167 5.79 15.81 7.08
C VAL A 167 5.85 16.90 6.02
N SER A 168 4.70 17.29 5.45
CA SER A 168 4.62 18.36 4.44
C SER A 168 5.07 19.73 4.96
N VAL A 169 5.06 19.92 6.28
CA VAL A 169 5.49 21.17 6.94
C VAL A 169 6.75 20.97 7.80
N GLY A 170 7.49 19.90 7.57
CA GLY A 170 8.81 19.68 8.18
C GLY A 170 8.81 19.07 9.58
N GLN A 171 7.70 18.49 10.04
CA GLN A 171 7.64 17.77 11.31
C GLN A 171 7.65 16.24 11.10
N GLU A 172 8.30 15.50 12.01
CA GLU A 172 8.28 14.04 11.99
C GLU A 172 6.92 13.46 12.41
N PRO A 173 6.56 12.23 11.98
CA PRO A 173 5.29 11.60 12.32
C PRO A 173 5.06 11.44 13.84
N ALA A 174 3.79 11.53 14.28
CA ALA A 174 3.44 11.44 15.70
C ALA A 174 3.94 10.15 16.38
N CYS A 175 3.79 9.00 15.69
CA CYS A 175 4.27 7.71 16.20
C CYS A 175 5.81 7.60 16.29
N VAL A 176 6.55 8.41 15.53
CA VAL A 176 8.02 8.49 15.62
C VAL A 176 8.37 9.30 16.87
N LYS A 177 7.84 10.52 16.98
CA LYS A 177 8.13 11.46 18.07
C LYS A 177 7.83 10.88 19.46
N THR A 178 6.78 10.08 19.58
CA THR A 178 6.34 9.51 20.87
C THR A 178 7.14 8.28 21.33
N CYS A 179 7.95 7.67 20.45
CA CYS A 179 8.53 6.35 20.74
C CYS A 179 9.50 6.41 21.95
N PRO A 180 9.17 5.76 23.09
CA PRO A 180 9.91 5.99 24.33
C PRO A 180 11.33 5.45 24.32
N THR A 181 11.59 4.40 23.53
CA THR A 181 12.91 3.76 23.44
C THR A 181 13.69 4.20 22.20
N GLY A 182 13.13 5.08 21.37
CA GLY A 182 13.73 5.44 20.09
C GLY A 182 13.76 4.28 19.08
N ALA A 183 12.91 3.25 19.23
CA ALA A 183 12.80 2.14 18.28
C ALA A 183 12.27 2.56 16.90
N ILE A 184 11.66 3.74 16.80
CA ILE A 184 11.13 4.28 15.55
C ILE A 184 11.94 5.54 15.20
N HIS A 185 12.64 5.49 14.08
CA HIS A 185 13.41 6.60 13.53
C HIS A 185 12.72 7.17 12.28
N PHE A 186 13.02 8.42 11.95
CA PHE A 186 12.54 9.08 10.74
C PHE A 186 13.58 10.04 10.20
N GLY A 187 13.65 10.16 8.88
CA GLY A 187 14.58 11.05 8.17
C GLY A 187 14.54 10.77 6.68
N SER A 188 15.60 11.16 5.96
CA SER A 188 15.73 10.74 4.57
C SER A 188 15.88 9.22 4.48
N LYS A 189 15.32 8.60 3.45
CA LYS A 189 15.41 7.13 3.25
C LYS A 189 16.86 6.65 3.19
N LYS A 190 17.74 7.46 2.59
CA LYS A 190 19.18 7.21 2.54
C LYS A 190 19.80 7.10 3.94
N GLU A 191 19.61 8.13 4.77
CA GLU A 191 20.13 8.12 6.15
C GLU A 191 19.50 7.00 6.98
N MET A 192 18.20 6.70 6.78
CA MET A 192 17.54 5.60 7.49
C MET A 192 18.13 4.23 7.10
N LEU A 193 18.56 4.03 5.85
CA LEU A 193 19.29 2.82 5.46
C LEU A 193 20.67 2.74 6.14
N GLU A 194 21.38 3.87 6.27
CA GLU A 194 22.66 3.93 6.98
C GLU A 194 22.49 3.59 8.47
N VAL A 195 21.49 4.18 9.13
CA VAL A 195 21.11 3.87 10.52
C VAL A 195 20.74 2.39 10.68
N ALA A 196 19.95 1.86 9.75
CA ALA A 196 19.54 0.46 9.76
C ALA A 196 20.74 -0.49 9.66
N GLN A 197 21.66 -0.23 8.73
CA GLN A 197 22.86 -1.07 8.57
C GLN A 197 23.79 -0.99 9.78
N ALA A 198 24.00 0.20 10.34
CA ALA A 198 24.77 0.34 11.57
C ALA A 198 24.14 -0.44 12.74
N ARG A 199 22.80 -0.53 12.80
CA ARG A 199 22.09 -1.35 13.79
C ARG A 199 22.25 -2.84 13.52
N VAL A 200 22.14 -3.28 12.26
CA VAL A 200 22.35 -4.67 11.85
C VAL A 200 23.76 -5.15 12.24
N SER A 201 24.81 -4.37 11.95
CA SER A 201 26.18 -4.74 12.33
C SER A 201 26.33 -4.92 13.85
N LYS A 202 25.67 -4.08 14.66
CA LYS A 202 25.66 -4.23 16.13
C LYS A 202 24.91 -5.48 16.59
N LEU A 203 23.84 -5.88 15.90
CA LEU A 203 23.09 -7.10 16.21
C LEU A 203 23.88 -8.36 15.86
N GLN A 204 24.53 -8.36 14.68
CA GLN A 204 25.41 -9.45 14.25
C GLN A 204 26.57 -9.63 15.24
N ALA A 205 27.19 -8.54 15.71
CA ALA A 205 28.21 -8.59 16.76
C ALA A 205 27.71 -9.14 18.11
N ARG A 206 26.40 -9.13 18.36
CA ARG A 206 25.76 -9.70 19.56
C ARG A 206 25.28 -11.15 19.36
N GLY A 207 25.58 -11.77 18.22
CA GLY A 207 25.24 -13.16 17.92
C GLY A 207 23.99 -13.37 17.05
N TYR A 208 23.31 -12.30 16.61
CA TYR A 208 22.22 -12.40 15.64
C TYR A 208 22.76 -12.42 14.21
N ALA A 209 23.31 -13.57 13.79
CA ALA A 209 23.97 -13.72 12.49
C ALA A 209 23.06 -13.37 11.30
N GLN A 210 21.76 -13.66 11.41
CA GLN A 210 20.74 -13.38 10.39
C GLN A 210 20.00 -12.05 10.61
N ALA A 211 20.53 -11.15 11.44
CA ALA A 211 19.97 -9.81 11.56
C ALA A 211 20.07 -9.08 10.22
N GLY A 212 19.03 -8.31 9.88
CA GLY A 212 18.95 -7.66 8.58
C GLY A 212 17.91 -6.56 8.50
N VAL A 213 17.98 -5.80 7.40
CA VAL A 213 17.02 -4.75 7.07
C VAL A 213 15.92 -5.32 6.21
N TYR A 214 14.68 -5.20 6.65
CA TYR A 214 13.51 -5.52 5.84
C TYR A 214 13.11 -4.31 4.99
N ASN A 215 13.52 -4.34 3.71
CA ASN A 215 13.19 -3.36 2.68
C ASN A 215 12.94 -4.10 1.34
N PRO A 216 11.74 -4.70 1.17
CA PRO A 216 11.50 -5.73 0.16
C PRO A 216 11.52 -5.19 -1.27
N GLN A 217 12.38 -5.77 -2.10
CA GLN A 217 12.57 -5.37 -3.49
C GLN A 217 11.38 -5.76 -4.40
N GLY A 218 10.57 -6.75 -4.01
CA GLY A 218 9.37 -7.15 -4.77
C GLY A 218 8.29 -6.08 -4.89
N VAL A 219 8.39 -5.00 -4.10
CA VAL A 219 7.56 -3.79 -4.20
C VAL A 219 8.40 -2.52 -4.45
N GLY A 220 9.63 -2.67 -4.96
CA GLY A 220 10.57 -1.57 -5.24
C GLY A 220 11.23 -0.96 -3.99
N GLY A 221 11.13 -1.63 -2.84
CA GLY A 221 11.46 -1.07 -1.53
C GLY A 221 10.29 -0.32 -0.89
N THR A 222 10.48 0.11 0.35
CA THR A 222 9.43 0.69 1.19
C THR A 222 9.91 1.95 1.90
N HIS A 223 9.00 2.90 2.13
CA HIS A 223 9.24 4.10 2.95
C HIS A 223 8.91 3.86 4.43
N VAL A 224 8.52 2.64 4.78
CA VAL A 224 8.59 2.11 6.14
C VAL A 224 9.39 0.82 6.10
N MET A 225 10.50 0.77 6.82
CA MET A 225 11.44 -0.36 6.84
C MET A 225 11.57 -0.92 8.25
N TYR A 226 12.00 -2.17 8.39
CA TYR A 226 12.32 -2.76 9.70
C TYR A 226 13.81 -3.09 9.82
N VAL A 227 14.33 -3.07 11.04
CA VAL A 227 15.48 -3.89 11.43
C VAL A 227 14.93 -5.09 12.19
N LEU A 228 15.34 -6.30 11.81
CA LEU A 228 14.90 -7.57 12.41
C LEU A 228 16.10 -8.32 13.00
N HIS A 229 15.87 -9.04 14.11
CA HIS A 229 16.86 -9.99 14.64
C HIS A 229 17.05 -11.19 13.70
N HIS A 230 15.95 -11.62 13.09
CA HIS A 230 15.82 -12.83 12.26
C HIS A 230 15.21 -12.40 10.92
N ALA A 231 16.02 -11.77 10.06
CA ALA A 231 15.54 -11.25 8.77
C ALA A 231 15.35 -12.37 7.72
N ASP A 232 15.91 -13.55 7.98
CA ASP A 232 15.69 -14.80 7.26
C ASP A 232 14.28 -15.38 7.49
N GLN A 233 13.66 -15.07 8.63
CA GLN A 233 12.35 -15.60 9.06
C GLN A 233 11.37 -14.47 9.48
N PRO A 234 11.03 -13.54 8.58
CA PRO A 234 10.11 -12.44 8.89
C PRO A 234 8.73 -12.92 9.35
N GLU A 235 8.29 -14.12 8.97
CA GLU A 235 7.00 -14.71 9.36
C GLU A 235 6.85 -14.84 10.88
N LEU A 236 7.98 -15.00 11.60
CA LEU A 236 8.01 -15.02 13.07
C LEU A 236 7.49 -13.72 13.69
N TYR A 237 7.59 -12.60 12.98
CA TYR A 237 7.09 -11.31 13.41
C TYR A 237 5.62 -11.16 13.01
N HIS A 238 4.78 -12.09 13.48
CA HIS A 238 3.34 -12.09 13.22
C HIS A 238 3.01 -12.03 11.71
N LYS A 239 3.50 -13.01 10.95
CA LYS A 239 3.21 -13.21 9.51
C LYS A 239 3.61 -12.02 8.62
N LEU A 240 4.72 -11.34 8.94
CA LEU A 240 5.33 -10.41 7.99
C LEU A 240 5.79 -11.22 6.75
N PRO A 241 5.39 -10.88 5.52
CA PRO A 241 5.72 -11.71 4.35
C PRO A 241 7.22 -11.73 4.03
N GLN A 242 7.81 -12.87 3.64
CA GLN A 242 9.21 -12.95 3.22
C GLN A 242 9.55 -12.08 2.01
N GLU A 243 8.85 -12.33 0.90
CA GLU A 243 9.13 -11.71 -0.40
C GLU A 243 7.84 -11.11 -0.98
N PRO A 244 7.31 -10.05 -0.35
CA PRO A 244 6.07 -9.45 -0.81
C PRO A 244 6.26 -8.83 -2.18
N LYS A 245 5.31 -9.11 -3.07
CA LYS A 245 5.20 -8.54 -4.41
C LYS A 245 3.74 -8.33 -4.74
N VAL A 246 3.44 -7.44 -5.68
CA VAL A 246 2.08 -7.33 -6.21
C VAL A 246 1.72 -8.64 -6.91
N ASP A 247 0.57 -9.21 -6.56
CA ASP A 247 0.13 -10.51 -7.05
C ASP A 247 0.09 -10.57 -8.59
N ALA A 248 0.47 -11.72 -9.15
CA ALA A 248 0.57 -11.91 -10.59
C ALA A 248 -0.78 -11.76 -11.29
N ALA A 249 -1.88 -12.23 -10.68
CA ALA A 249 -3.22 -12.07 -11.23
C ALA A 249 -3.65 -10.59 -11.25
N VAL A 250 -3.28 -9.82 -10.22
CA VAL A 250 -3.51 -8.37 -10.20
C VAL A 250 -2.72 -7.68 -11.32
N ASN A 251 -1.45 -8.02 -11.50
CA ASN A 251 -0.63 -7.47 -12.59
C ASN A 251 -1.18 -7.84 -13.98
N LEU A 252 -1.65 -9.07 -14.19
CA LEU A 252 -2.28 -9.51 -15.44
C LEU A 252 -3.58 -8.73 -15.72
N TRP A 253 -4.47 -8.67 -14.73
CA TRP A 253 -5.77 -8.02 -14.85
C TRP A 253 -5.67 -6.51 -15.08
N LYS A 254 -4.75 -5.83 -14.37
CA LYS A 254 -4.55 -4.38 -14.49
C LYS A 254 -3.55 -3.97 -15.57
N GLY A 255 -2.75 -4.91 -16.06
CA GLY A 255 -1.78 -4.72 -17.13
C GLY A 255 -2.34 -5.13 -18.48
N ILE A 256 -1.76 -6.17 -19.09
CA ILE A 256 -1.93 -6.53 -20.51
C ILE A 256 -3.38 -6.89 -20.89
N LEU A 257 -4.20 -7.35 -19.94
CA LEU A 257 -5.60 -7.66 -20.22
C LEU A 257 -6.37 -6.43 -20.71
N LYS A 258 -6.04 -5.23 -20.20
CA LYS A 258 -6.73 -3.98 -20.58
C LYS A 258 -6.53 -3.61 -22.07
N PRO A 259 -5.30 -3.46 -22.61
CA PRO A 259 -5.11 -3.17 -24.02
C PRO A 259 -5.57 -4.33 -24.92
N LEU A 260 -5.41 -5.59 -24.50
CA LEU A 260 -5.93 -6.73 -25.26
C LEU A 260 -7.46 -6.69 -25.38
N SER A 261 -8.17 -6.42 -24.29
CA SER A 261 -9.62 -6.24 -24.34
C SER A 261 -10.01 -5.06 -25.23
N ALA A 262 -9.29 -3.93 -25.15
CA ALA A 262 -9.57 -2.77 -26.01
C ALA A 262 -9.37 -3.09 -27.51
N ALA A 263 -8.28 -3.77 -27.86
CA ALA A 263 -8.03 -4.23 -29.23
C ALA A 263 -9.12 -5.20 -29.70
N GLY A 264 -9.54 -6.14 -28.84
CA GLY A 264 -10.65 -7.04 -29.11
C GLY A 264 -11.96 -6.30 -29.37
N PHE A 265 -12.30 -5.29 -28.56
CA PHE A 265 -13.48 -4.46 -28.80
C PHE A 265 -13.40 -3.72 -30.15
N ILE A 266 -12.27 -3.09 -30.47
CA ILE A 266 -12.09 -2.38 -31.74
C ILE A 266 -12.26 -3.35 -32.92
N ALA A 267 -11.62 -4.52 -32.86
CA ALA A 267 -11.71 -5.53 -33.91
C ALA A 267 -13.14 -6.05 -34.08
N THR A 268 -13.86 -6.32 -32.98
CA THR A 268 -15.26 -6.75 -33.02
C THR A 268 -16.16 -5.67 -33.63
N PHE A 269 -16.03 -4.42 -33.21
CA PHE A 269 -16.83 -3.33 -33.78
C PHE A 269 -16.55 -3.11 -35.27
N ALA A 270 -15.28 -3.12 -35.67
CA ALA A 270 -14.91 -3.04 -37.07
C ALA A 270 -15.48 -4.23 -37.86
N GLY A 271 -15.35 -5.45 -37.33
CA GLY A 271 -15.88 -6.67 -37.94
C GLY A 271 -17.40 -6.62 -38.14
N LEU A 272 -18.16 -6.23 -37.12
CA LEU A 272 -19.62 -6.09 -37.20
C LEU A 272 -20.05 -5.01 -38.20
N MET A 273 -19.33 -3.88 -38.22
CA MET A 273 -19.61 -2.80 -39.16
C MET A 273 -19.35 -3.22 -40.61
N TYR A 274 -18.19 -3.82 -40.89
CA TYR A 274 -17.85 -4.31 -42.23
C TYR A 274 -18.76 -5.47 -42.67
N HIS A 275 -19.14 -6.35 -41.74
CA HIS A 275 -20.12 -7.40 -42.00
C HIS A 275 -21.46 -6.80 -42.42
N TYR A 276 -21.99 -5.85 -41.66
CA TYR A 276 -23.28 -5.22 -41.97
C TYR A 276 -23.25 -4.43 -43.28
N ILE A 277 -22.16 -3.69 -43.56
CA ILE A 277 -21.99 -2.98 -44.84
C ILE A 277 -21.86 -3.96 -46.01
N GLY A 278 -21.13 -5.07 -45.83
CA GLY A 278 -20.83 -6.02 -46.90
C GLY A 278 -21.96 -7.01 -47.20
N ILE A 279 -22.72 -7.44 -46.19
CA ILE A 279 -23.79 -8.44 -46.31
C ILE A 279 -25.17 -7.80 -46.29
N GLY A 280 -25.34 -6.63 -45.65
CA GLY A 280 -26.63 -5.99 -45.48
C GLY A 280 -27.44 -6.55 -44.31
N PRO A 281 -28.67 -6.04 -44.12
CA PRO A 281 -29.62 -6.58 -43.15
C PRO A 281 -30.12 -7.96 -43.59
N ASN A 282 -30.54 -8.77 -42.62
CA ASN A 282 -31.28 -10.01 -42.91
C ASN A 282 -32.78 -9.68 -42.99
N ASN A 283 -33.31 -9.55 -44.20
CA ASN A 283 -34.72 -9.23 -44.46
C ASN A 283 -35.57 -10.51 -44.53
N GLU A 284 -36.89 -10.40 -44.34
CA GLU A 284 -37.81 -11.55 -44.42
C GLU A 284 -38.11 -12.00 -45.86
N VAL A 285 -37.78 -11.15 -46.84
CA VAL A 285 -38.05 -11.34 -48.28
C VAL A 285 -36.75 -11.03 -49.02
N ASP A 286 -36.41 -11.83 -50.04
CA ASP A 286 -35.28 -11.50 -50.91
C ASP A 286 -35.64 -10.25 -51.73
N ASP A 287 -34.75 -9.26 -51.76
CA ASP A 287 -34.96 -7.98 -52.47
C ASP A 287 -35.25 -8.15 -53.98
N ASP A 288 -35.02 -9.36 -54.53
CA ASP A 288 -35.34 -9.74 -55.90
C ASP A 288 -36.85 -10.00 -56.15
N GLU A 289 -37.67 -10.26 -55.12
CA GLU A 289 -39.12 -10.52 -55.28
C GLU A 289 -39.99 -9.25 -55.37
N GLU A 290 -39.54 -8.09 -54.87
CA GLU A 290 -40.31 -6.83 -55.01
C GLU A 290 -40.27 -6.23 -56.43
N SER A 291 -39.42 -6.74 -57.33
CA SER A 291 -39.28 -6.21 -58.69
C SER A 291 -40.15 -6.87 -59.77
N HIS A 292 -41.00 -7.84 -59.38
CA HIS A 292 -41.77 -8.67 -60.33
C HIS A 292 -43.29 -8.44 -60.34
N ASP A 293 -43.83 -7.49 -59.57
CA ASP A 293 -45.25 -7.14 -59.56
C ASP A 293 -45.50 -5.69 -60.08
N GLU A 294 -45.31 -5.46 -61.38
CA GLU A 294 -45.92 -4.35 -62.15
C GLU A 294 -46.57 -4.84 -63.45
#